data_AF-A0A9N9ZK85-F1
#
_entry.id   AF-A0A9N9ZK85-F1
#
_cell.length_a   1.000
_cell.length_b   1.000
_cell.length_c   1.000
_cell.angle_alpha   90.00
_cell.angle_beta   90.00
_cell.angle_gamma   90.00
#
_symmetry.space_group_name_H-M   'P 1'
#
loop_
_entity.id
_entity.type
_entity.pdbx_description
1 polymer ?
#
loop_
_entity_poly.entity_id
_entity_poly.type
_entity_poly.pdbx_seq_one_letter_code
_entity_poly.pdbx_strand_id
1 'polypeptide(L)'
;MAASVKNVTEFSRIRLQDGINALDESSDAGKALTSVLDETLKQPGVQRIYTSHEIEDPANLWLFVDWETSEHRNNYRKSEEYASHVKLIGAYRNPNSTTKDFSKLVGIYPFSPEDVLDNKGSRVTEVLIAHFPPDYDADSRSAAMKRVGEFVADGLKASPDWRGISCGWSVENDVPVRGDESQSGVAFVSFIAWPSVEAHLKFRETEAFKSTIHHLREIPGLVKLSAFHVSCKSKAAEGQPKPCANEYHQHGGGCC
;
A
#
# COMPACT_ATOMS: atom_id res chain seq x y z
N MET A 1 19.60 17.22 9.91
CA MET A 1 18.19 16.90 9.63
C MET A 1 18.18 15.84 8.54
N ALA A 2 17.53 14.70 8.74
CA ALA A 2 17.36 13.72 7.65
C ALA A 2 16.61 14.39 6.48
N ALA A 3 17.00 14.11 5.24
CA ALA A 3 16.35 14.70 4.08
C ALA A 3 14.87 14.27 4.04
N SER A 4 13.98 15.23 3.77
CA SER A 4 12.55 14.95 3.58
C SER A 4 12.35 14.14 2.30
N VAL A 5 11.70 12.99 2.40
CA VAL A 5 11.42 12.11 1.26
C VAL A 5 10.17 12.65 0.55
N LYS A 6 10.27 12.87 -0.77
CA LYS A 6 9.15 13.35 -1.59
C LYS A 6 8.31 12.19 -2.10
N ASN A 7 7.05 12.46 -2.46
CA ASN A 7 6.15 11.53 -3.14
C ASN A 7 6.07 10.17 -2.41
N VAL A 8 5.61 10.23 -1.17
CA VAL A 8 5.49 9.05 -0.30
C VAL A 8 4.03 8.71 -0.12
N THR A 9 3.74 7.42 -0.07
CA THR A 9 2.42 6.92 0.29
C THR A 9 2.49 6.43 1.73
N GLU A 10 1.66 7.00 2.59
CA GLU A 10 1.38 6.44 3.89
C GLU A 10 0.57 5.15 3.71
N PHE A 11 1.07 4.08 4.30
CA PHE A 11 0.54 2.73 4.31
C PHE A 11 0.06 2.43 5.72
N SER A 12 -1.27 2.46 5.91
CA SER A 12 -1.90 2.37 7.23
C SER A 12 -2.92 1.25 7.32
N ARG A 13 -2.88 0.51 8.42
CA ARG A 13 -3.83 -0.55 8.77
C ARG A 13 -4.48 -0.25 10.11
N ILE A 14 -5.80 -0.42 10.17
CA ILE A 14 -6.59 -0.33 11.40
C ILE A 14 -7.40 -1.63 11.54
N ARG A 15 -7.28 -2.31 12.68
CA ARG A 15 -8.11 -3.46 13.01
C ARG A 15 -9.41 -3.00 13.66
N LEU A 16 -10.51 -3.12 12.94
CA LEU A 16 -11.85 -2.82 13.44
C LEU A 16 -12.44 -4.02 14.20
N GLN A 17 -13.50 -3.75 14.96
CA GLN A 17 -14.35 -4.79 15.52
C GLN A 17 -15.02 -5.61 14.41
N ASP A 18 -15.22 -6.90 14.67
CA ASP A 18 -15.82 -7.80 13.69
C ASP A 18 -17.23 -7.32 13.31
N GLY A 19 -17.53 -7.33 12.00
CA GLY A 19 -18.81 -6.88 11.46
C GLY A 19 -18.94 -5.38 11.23
N ILE A 20 -17.97 -4.55 11.68
CA ILE A 20 -17.98 -3.12 11.37
C ILE A 20 -17.56 -2.89 9.91
N ASN A 21 -18.46 -2.33 9.11
CA ASN A 21 -18.14 -1.84 7.78
C ASN A 21 -17.96 -0.32 7.78
N ALA A 22 -16.73 0.15 8.00
CA ALA A 22 -16.40 1.59 7.95
C ALA A 22 -16.52 2.22 6.55
N LEU A 23 -16.78 1.45 5.49
CA LEU A 23 -17.01 1.97 4.13
C LEU A 23 -18.50 2.10 3.78
N ASP A 24 -19.41 1.71 4.69
CA ASP A 24 -20.84 2.01 4.61
C ASP A 24 -21.10 3.40 5.21
N GLU A 25 -21.20 4.41 4.35
CA GLU A 25 -21.39 5.82 4.71
C GLU A 25 -22.69 6.08 5.48
N SER A 26 -23.66 5.15 5.47
CA SER A 26 -24.89 5.28 6.26
C SER A 26 -24.70 4.92 7.74
N SER A 27 -23.68 4.10 8.04
CA SER A 27 -23.32 3.67 9.39
C SER A 27 -22.57 4.77 10.17
N ASP A 28 -22.58 4.68 11.51
CA ASP A 28 -21.84 5.64 12.35
C ASP A 28 -20.31 5.53 12.16
N ALA A 29 -19.81 4.31 11.95
CA ALA A 29 -18.41 4.07 11.62
C ALA A 29 -18.03 4.68 10.27
N GLY A 30 -18.92 4.56 9.27
CA GLY A 30 -18.72 5.18 7.96
C GLY A 30 -18.76 6.69 7.98
N LYS A 31 -19.69 7.30 8.73
CA LYS A 31 -19.72 8.77 8.93
C LYS A 31 -18.45 9.26 9.62
N ALA A 32 -17.99 8.53 10.64
CA ALA A 32 -16.74 8.82 11.33
C ALA A 32 -15.54 8.74 10.39
N LEU A 33 -15.44 7.67 9.58
CA LEU A 33 -14.39 7.55 8.57
C LEU A 33 -14.46 8.68 7.56
N THR A 34 -15.61 8.93 6.95
CA THR A 34 -15.83 10.01 5.97
C THR A 34 -15.37 11.36 6.52
N SER A 35 -15.76 11.70 7.74
CA SER A 35 -15.32 12.94 8.39
C SER A 35 -13.80 13.01 8.53
N VAL A 36 -13.14 11.92 8.93
CA VAL A 36 -11.67 11.88 9.04
C VAL A 36 -11.00 12.00 7.68
N LEU A 37 -11.52 11.34 6.64
CA LEU A 37 -10.97 11.43 5.30
C LEU A 37 -11.08 12.86 4.76
N ASP A 38 -12.24 13.49 4.91
CA ASP A 38 -12.49 14.84 4.40
C ASP A 38 -11.61 15.88 5.11
N GLU A 39 -11.38 15.75 6.41
CA GLU A 39 -10.44 16.63 7.13
C GLU A 39 -8.97 16.32 6.85
N THR A 40 -8.63 15.05 6.58
CA THR A 40 -7.27 14.67 6.18
C THR A 40 -6.93 15.24 4.80
N LEU A 41 -7.87 15.27 3.85
CA LEU A 41 -7.66 15.85 2.52
C LEU A 41 -7.38 17.35 2.53
N LYS A 42 -7.74 18.05 3.61
CA LYS A 42 -7.46 19.49 3.79
C LYS A 42 -6.06 19.74 4.35
N GLN A 43 -5.34 18.71 4.77
CA GLN A 43 -4.02 18.87 5.37
C GLN A 43 -2.96 19.23 4.32
N PRO A 44 -2.01 20.11 4.65
CA PRO A 44 -0.94 20.48 3.73
C PRO A 44 -0.19 19.25 3.19
N GLY A 45 -0.03 19.18 1.88
CA GLY A 45 0.73 18.14 1.20
C GLY A 45 -0.02 16.81 0.98
N VAL A 46 -1.26 16.66 1.43
CA VAL A 46 -2.10 15.51 1.05
C VAL A 46 -2.52 15.66 -0.41
N GLN A 47 -2.40 14.59 -1.17
CA GLN A 47 -2.76 14.56 -2.59
C GLN A 47 -4.02 13.72 -2.82
N ARG A 48 -4.04 12.51 -2.26
CA ARG A 48 -5.13 11.56 -2.42
C ARG A 48 -5.18 10.59 -1.25
N ILE A 49 -6.37 10.07 -0.98
CA ILE A 49 -6.57 8.97 -0.04
C ILE A 49 -7.28 7.84 -0.76
N TYR A 50 -6.79 6.62 -0.59
CA TYR A 50 -7.45 5.38 -1.01
C TYR A 50 -7.86 4.60 0.24
N THR A 51 -9.06 4.05 0.22
CA THR A 51 -9.60 3.28 1.35
C THR A 51 -10.19 1.96 0.88
N SER A 52 -9.92 0.89 1.62
CA SER A 52 -10.48 -0.43 1.36
C SER A 52 -10.51 -1.24 2.64
N HIS A 53 -11.47 -2.15 2.74
CA HIS A 53 -11.28 -3.32 3.59
C HIS A 53 -10.41 -4.34 2.85
N GLU A 54 -9.64 -5.12 3.59
CA GLU A 54 -9.03 -6.33 3.05
C GLU A 54 -10.12 -7.32 2.65
N ILE A 55 -9.99 -7.94 1.47
CA ILE A 55 -11.00 -8.87 0.96
C ILE A 55 -11.01 -10.17 1.78
N GLU A 56 -9.84 -10.68 2.15
CA GLU A 56 -9.68 -11.92 2.91
C GLU A 56 -10.05 -11.78 4.39
N ASP A 57 -9.92 -10.59 4.95
CA ASP A 57 -10.20 -10.30 6.35
C ASP A 57 -10.81 -8.89 6.50
N PRO A 58 -12.14 -8.75 6.32
CA PRO A 58 -12.81 -7.46 6.26
C PRO A 58 -12.76 -6.61 7.54
N ALA A 59 -12.19 -7.12 8.63
CA ALA A 59 -11.95 -6.30 9.83
C ALA A 59 -10.61 -5.53 9.76
N ASN A 60 -9.77 -5.76 8.74
CA ASN A 60 -8.63 -4.90 8.42
C ASN A 60 -9.06 -3.78 7.47
N LEU A 61 -9.16 -2.56 7.99
CA LEU A 61 -9.33 -1.35 7.20
C LEU A 61 -7.96 -0.81 6.79
N TRP A 62 -7.78 -0.57 5.50
CA TRP A 62 -6.58 0.00 4.90
C TRP A 62 -6.83 1.43 4.45
N LEU A 63 -5.89 2.31 4.78
CA LEU A 63 -5.81 3.67 4.29
C LEU A 63 -4.45 3.86 3.62
N PHE A 64 -4.48 4.28 2.36
CA PHE A 64 -3.30 4.69 1.62
C PHE A 64 -3.39 6.19 1.38
N VAL A 65 -2.48 6.99 1.93
CA VAL A 65 -2.52 8.46 1.80
C VAL A 65 -1.29 8.92 1.04
N ASP A 66 -1.49 9.51 -0.12
CA ASP A 66 -0.42 10.10 -0.90
C ASP A 66 -0.05 11.47 -0.33
N TRP A 67 1.21 11.63 0.03
CA TRP A 67 1.78 12.85 0.57
C TRP A 67 2.86 13.39 -0.37
N GLU A 68 2.91 14.70 -0.55
CA GLU A 68 3.99 15.38 -1.27
C GLU A 68 5.34 15.14 -0.59
N THR A 69 5.39 15.14 0.75
CA THR A 69 6.60 14.86 1.50
C THR A 69 6.35 14.11 2.80
N SER A 70 7.37 13.40 3.29
CA SER A 70 7.36 12.78 4.62
C SER A 70 7.21 13.81 5.75
N GLU A 71 7.69 15.04 5.53
CA GLU A 71 7.60 16.13 6.52
C GLU A 71 6.16 16.61 6.69
N HIS A 72 5.40 16.76 5.60
CA HIS A 72 3.97 17.09 5.64
C HIS A 72 3.20 16.09 6.51
N ARG A 73 3.38 14.79 6.23
CA ARG A 73 2.79 13.71 7.03
C ARG A 73 3.20 13.79 8.50
N ASN A 74 4.49 13.99 8.77
CA ASN A 74 5.01 14.02 10.15
C ASN A 74 4.53 15.24 10.93
N ASN A 75 4.30 16.38 10.28
CA ASN A 75 3.71 17.56 10.89
C ASN A 75 2.24 17.33 11.23
N TYR A 76 1.46 16.74 10.31
CA TYR A 76 0.09 16.35 10.58
C TYR A 76 -0.02 15.39 11.78
N ARG A 77 0.84 14.37 11.86
CA ARG A 77 0.85 13.43 13.01
C ARG A 77 1.12 14.07 14.38
N LYS A 78 1.64 15.30 14.42
CA LYS A 78 1.88 16.05 15.67
C LYS A 78 0.72 17.00 16.01
N SER A 79 -0.28 17.13 15.14
CA SER A 79 -1.36 18.09 15.29
C SER A 79 -2.50 17.56 16.19
N GLU A 80 -3.30 18.48 16.73
CA GLU A 80 -4.47 18.13 17.55
C GLU A 80 -5.58 17.50 16.72
N GLU A 81 -5.66 17.87 15.43
CA GLU A 81 -6.59 17.29 14.46
C GLU A 81 -6.29 15.80 14.27
N TYR A 82 -5.02 15.42 14.05
CA TYR A 82 -4.65 14.01 13.94
C TYR A 82 -5.01 13.22 15.20
N ALA A 83 -4.74 13.77 16.39
CA ALA A 83 -5.10 13.13 17.65
C ALA A 83 -6.63 12.92 17.77
N SER A 84 -7.42 13.92 17.34
CA SER A 84 -8.89 13.86 17.32
C SER A 84 -9.40 12.81 16.32
N HIS A 85 -8.80 12.73 15.13
CA HIS A 85 -9.14 11.74 14.12
C HIS A 85 -8.81 10.31 14.57
N VAL A 86 -7.64 10.10 15.18
CA VAL A 86 -7.25 8.82 15.76
C VAL A 86 -8.24 8.38 16.84
N LYS A 87 -8.70 9.30 17.70
CA LYS A 87 -9.71 9.00 18.72
C LYS A 87 -11.06 8.64 18.09
N LEU A 88 -11.49 9.37 17.07
CA LEU A 88 -12.77 9.16 16.38
C LEU A 88 -12.85 7.78 15.72
N ILE A 89 -11.84 7.38 14.95
CA ILE A 89 -11.77 6.02 14.38
C ILE A 89 -11.46 4.98 15.45
N GLY A 90 -10.72 5.37 16.49
CA GLY A 90 -10.34 4.53 17.62
C GLY A 90 -11.52 3.88 18.34
N ALA A 91 -12.69 4.53 18.35
CA ALA A 91 -13.91 4.00 18.95
C ALA A 91 -14.40 2.68 18.31
N TYR A 92 -14.01 2.40 17.06
CA TYR A 92 -14.43 1.22 16.30
C TYR A 92 -13.37 0.13 16.22
N ARG A 93 -12.20 0.34 16.86
CA ARG A 93 -11.11 -0.64 16.89
C ARG A 93 -11.47 -1.84 17.75
N ASN A 94 -10.93 -2.99 17.40
CA ASN A 94 -11.04 -4.18 18.24
C ASN A 94 -10.00 -4.11 19.37
N PRO A 95 -10.39 -3.84 20.63
CA PRO A 95 -9.44 -3.69 21.74
C PRO A 95 -8.77 -5.01 22.14
N ASN A 96 -9.35 -6.15 21.72
CA ASN A 96 -8.86 -7.49 22.05
C ASN A 96 -8.00 -8.09 20.92
N SER A 97 -7.77 -7.33 19.86
CA SER A 97 -6.97 -7.80 18.73
C SER A 97 -5.49 -7.92 19.09
N THR A 98 -4.88 -9.03 18.69
CA THR A 98 -3.41 -9.19 18.69
C THR A 98 -2.75 -8.54 17.47
N THR A 99 -3.54 -8.24 16.43
CA THR A 99 -3.17 -7.41 15.27
C THR A 99 -3.19 -5.93 15.67
N LYS A 100 -2.03 -5.29 15.66
CA LYS A 100 -1.77 -3.88 15.94
C LYS A 100 -2.09 -3.00 14.75
N ASP A 101 -2.60 -1.81 15.04
CA ASP A 101 -2.68 -0.76 14.03
C ASP A 101 -1.28 -0.22 13.74
N PHE A 102 -1.07 0.23 12.50
CA PHE A 102 0.15 0.96 12.16
C PHE A 102 -0.12 1.98 11.06
N SER A 103 0.78 2.95 10.97
CA SER A 103 0.87 3.95 9.91
C SER A 103 2.35 4.17 9.63
N LYS A 104 2.79 3.84 8.41
CA LYS A 104 4.18 3.88 7.95
C LYS A 104 4.25 4.53 6.57
N LEU A 105 5.37 5.11 6.21
CA LEU A 105 5.59 5.70 4.89
C LEU A 105 6.30 4.71 3.98
N VAL A 106 5.92 4.68 2.71
CA VAL A 106 6.58 3.91 1.65
C VAL A 106 6.91 4.86 0.51
N GLY A 107 8.16 4.80 0.03
CA GLY A 107 8.56 5.49 -1.19
C GLY A 107 8.28 4.59 -2.38
N ILE A 108 7.19 4.85 -3.11
CA ILE A 108 6.67 3.98 -4.17
C ILE A 108 7.07 4.50 -5.55
N TYR A 109 7.31 3.58 -6.48
CA TYR A 109 7.50 3.87 -7.90
C TYR A 109 6.73 2.89 -8.80
N PRO A 110 6.04 3.36 -9.86
CA PRO A 110 5.74 4.76 -10.14
C PRO A 110 4.80 5.36 -9.08
N PHE A 111 4.96 6.66 -8.81
CA PHE A 111 4.09 7.46 -7.95
C PHE A 111 3.21 8.38 -8.81
N SER A 112 1.92 8.57 -8.49
CA SER A 112 1.16 7.91 -7.41
C SER A 112 0.75 6.48 -7.79
N PRO A 113 0.40 5.59 -6.83
CA PRO A 113 -0.14 4.26 -7.13
C PRO A 113 -1.58 4.27 -7.67
N GLU A 114 -2.11 5.41 -8.15
CA GLU A 114 -3.48 5.56 -8.68
C GLU A 114 -3.81 4.54 -9.77
N ASP A 115 -2.89 4.35 -10.72
CA ASP A 115 -3.09 3.47 -11.87
C ASP A 115 -3.29 2.00 -11.49
N VAL A 116 -2.84 1.62 -10.29
CA VAL A 116 -3.03 0.27 -9.74
C VAL A 116 -4.16 0.19 -8.71
N LEU A 117 -4.31 1.21 -7.85
CA LEU A 117 -5.27 1.23 -6.74
C LEU A 117 -6.68 1.68 -7.12
N ASP A 118 -6.86 2.59 -8.08
CA ASP A 118 -8.16 3.17 -8.44
C ASP A 118 -8.32 3.39 -9.95
N ASN A 119 -7.90 2.39 -10.72
CA ASN A 119 -8.06 2.39 -12.17
C ASN A 119 -9.31 1.61 -12.57
N LYS A 120 -10.13 2.15 -13.49
CA LYS A 120 -11.33 1.47 -14.02
C LYS A 120 -11.05 0.07 -14.60
N GLY A 121 -9.82 -0.19 -15.05
CA GLY A 121 -9.37 -1.50 -15.51
C GLY A 121 -8.86 -2.45 -14.41
N SER A 122 -8.56 -1.93 -13.21
CA SER A 122 -8.12 -2.64 -12.01
C SER A 122 -9.25 -2.64 -10.98
N ARG A 123 -10.01 -3.75 -10.88
CA ARG A 123 -11.06 -3.84 -9.86
C ARG A 123 -10.49 -4.28 -8.51
N VAL A 124 -9.34 -4.92 -8.53
CA VAL A 124 -8.71 -5.52 -7.36
C VAL A 124 -7.21 -5.27 -7.44
N THR A 125 -6.61 -4.87 -6.33
CA THR A 125 -5.17 -4.79 -6.16
C THR A 125 -4.71 -5.87 -5.21
N GLU A 126 -3.73 -6.67 -5.60
CA GLU A 126 -2.93 -7.45 -4.69
C GLU A 126 -1.94 -6.53 -3.98
N VAL A 127 -1.99 -6.51 -2.66
CA VAL A 127 -0.98 -5.86 -1.81
C VAL A 127 -0.05 -6.93 -1.29
N LEU A 128 1.19 -6.91 -1.78
CA LEU A 128 2.26 -7.79 -1.36
C LEU A 128 3.17 -7.04 -0.39
N ILE A 129 3.44 -7.63 0.77
CA ILE A 129 4.39 -7.11 1.76
C ILE A 129 5.46 -8.16 2.03
N ALA A 130 6.71 -7.81 1.74
CA ALA A 130 7.90 -8.58 2.09
C ALA A 130 8.64 -7.87 3.23
N HIS A 131 8.82 -8.55 4.35
CA HIS A 131 9.53 -8.05 5.53
C HIS A 131 10.96 -8.56 5.56
N PHE A 132 11.86 -7.68 5.96
CA PHE A 132 13.30 -7.90 6.11
C PHE A 132 13.77 -7.36 7.48
N PRO A 133 14.97 -7.74 7.95
CA PRO A 133 15.52 -7.20 9.19
C PRO A 133 15.57 -5.66 9.21
N PRO A 134 15.48 -5.01 10.38
CA PRO A 134 15.53 -3.54 10.50
C PRO A 134 16.78 -2.88 9.90
N ASP A 135 17.88 -3.62 9.82
CA ASP A 135 19.20 -3.21 9.31
C ASP A 135 19.45 -3.67 7.87
N TYR A 136 18.41 -4.09 7.13
CA TYR A 136 18.51 -4.48 5.73
C TYR A 136 19.06 -3.32 4.88
N ASP A 137 20.28 -3.50 4.39
CA ASP A 137 21.11 -2.44 3.80
C ASP A 137 20.68 -2.05 2.38
N ALA A 138 21.24 -0.95 1.86
CA ALA A 138 20.86 -0.40 0.57
C ALA A 138 21.22 -1.30 -0.62
N ASP A 139 22.35 -2.02 -0.56
CA ASP A 139 22.78 -2.92 -1.65
C ASP A 139 21.86 -4.14 -1.70
N SER A 140 21.52 -4.69 -0.53
CA SER A 140 20.55 -5.76 -0.39
C SER A 140 19.15 -5.33 -0.90
N ARG A 141 18.69 -4.12 -0.57
CA ARG A 141 17.44 -3.55 -1.11
C ARG A 141 17.46 -3.41 -2.63
N SER A 142 18.59 -2.97 -3.20
CA SER A 142 18.77 -2.86 -4.65
C SER A 142 18.73 -4.22 -5.34
N ALA A 143 19.43 -5.22 -4.78
CA ALA A 143 19.41 -6.59 -5.29
C ALA A 143 18.01 -7.22 -5.21
N ALA A 144 17.28 -7.01 -4.11
CA ALA A 144 15.90 -7.44 -3.96
C ALA A 144 14.98 -6.79 -5.03
N MET A 145 15.13 -5.49 -5.28
CA MET A 145 14.38 -4.79 -6.33
C MET A 145 14.66 -5.37 -7.72
N LYS A 146 15.92 -5.75 -8.01
CA LYS A 146 16.26 -6.42 -9.27
C LYS A 146 15.50 -7.74 -9.44
N ARG A 147 15.42 -8.56 -8.38
CA ARG A 147 14.65 -9.82 -8.40
C ARG A 147 13.15 -9.57 -8.60
N VAL A 148 12.60 -8.53 -7.98
CA VAL A 148 11.21 -8.11 -8.26
C VAL A 148 11.06 -7.74 -9.75
N GLY A 149 12.03 -7.03 -10.32
CA GLY A 149 12.06 -6.72 -11.76
C GLY A 149 12.06 -7.97 -12.65
N GLU A 150 12.79 -9.02 -12.27
CA GLU A 150 12.80 -10.33 -12.95
C GLU A 150 11.42 -11.00 -12.85
N PHE A 151 10.80 -11.02 -11.67
CA PHE A 151 9.43 -11.53 -11.49
C PHE A 151 8.40 -10.77 -12.35
N VAL A 152 8.53 -9.44 -12.46
CA VAL A 152 7.66 -8.63 -13.31
C VAL A 152 7.87 -8.97 -14.78
N ALA A 153 9.14 -9.04 -15.21
CA ALA A 153 9.51 -9.26 -16.60
C ALA A 153 9.07 -10.63 -17.13
N ASP A 154 9.34 -11.67 -16.34
CA ASP A 154 9.18 -13.05 -16.79
C ASP A 154 7.86 -13.67 -16.31
N GLY A 155 7.31 -13.19 -15.20
CA GLY A 155 6.08 -13.67 -14.60
C GLY A 155 4.88 -12.79 -14.96
N LEU A 156 4.80 -11.58 -14.37
CA LEU A 156 3.60 -10.74 -14.49
C LEU A 156 3.27 -10.34 -15.93
N LYS A 157 4.28 -9.93 -16.73
CA LYS A 157 4.07 -9.53 -18.13
C LYS A 157 3.60 -10.68 -19.03
N ALA A 158 3.79 -11.92 -18.62
CA ALA A 158 3.26 -13.08 -19.36
C ALA A 158 1.74 -13.25 -19.14
N SER A 159 1.17 -12.62 -18.13
CA SER A 159 -0.27 -12.66 -17.86
C SER A 159 -1.01 -11.60 -18.68
N PRO A 160 -2.02 -11.97 -19.48
CA PRO A 160 -2.87 -10.99 -20.18
C PRO A 160 -3.76 -10.19 -19.22
N ASP A 161 -3.92 -10.67 -17.99
CA ASP A 161 -4.75 -10.03 -16.96
C ASP A 161 -3.97 -9.07 -16.06
N TRP A 162 -2.64 -9.04 -16.13
CA TRP A 162 -1.84 -8.09 -15.35
C TRP A 162 -2.07 -6.65 -15.83
N ARG A 163 -2.36 -5.73 -14.90
CA ARG A 163 -2.71 -4.33 -15.22
C ARG A 163 -1.69 -3.29 -14.76
N GLY A 164 -0.62 -3.70 -14.09
CA GLY A 164 0.41 -2.77 -13.62
C GLY A 164 0.93 -3.14 -12.24
N ILE A 165 2.00 -2.45 -11.86
CA ILE A 165 2.64 -2.58 -10.54
C ILE A 165 3.18 -1.22 -10.10
N SER A 166 2.95 -0.89 -8.82
CA SER A 166 3.70 0.16 -8.11
C SER A 166 4.31 -0.46 -6.86
N CYS A 167 5.59 -0.21 -6.59
CA CYS A 167 6.26 -0.84 -5.45
C CYS A 167 7.37 0.01 -4.86
N GLY A 168 7.81 -0.32 -3.65
CA GLY A 168 8.86 0.42 -2.99
C GLY A 168 9.15 -0.01 -1.56
N TRP A 169 10.08 0.70 -0.94
CA TRP A 169 10.57 0.43 0.40
C TRP A 169 9.92 1.35 1.43
N SER A 170 9.69 0.81 2.63
CA SER A 170 9.33 1.62 3.79
C SER A 170 10.43 2.61 4.12
N VAL A 171 10.03 3.80 4.55
CA VAL A 171 10.95 4.83 5.05
C VAL A 171 11.38 4.47 6.47
N GLU A 172 10.45 4.00 7.30
CA GLU A 172 10.74 3.50 8.63
C GLU A 172 11.20 2.02 8.61
N ASN A 173 12.00 1.62 9.62
CA ASN A 173 12.59 0.28 9.75
C ASN A 173 11.89 -0.59 10.83
N ASP A 174 10.69 -0.19 11.27
CA ASP A 174 9.91 -0.83 12.33
C ASP A 174 8.47 -1.13 11.88
N VAL A 175 8.30 -1.53 10.62
CA VAL A 175 7.02 -2.01 10.08
C VAL A 175 6.68 -3.37 10.74
N PRO A 176 5.52 -3.53 11.39
CA PRO A 176 5.16 -4.78 12.07
C PRO A 176 5.04 -5.96 11.10
N VAL A 177 5.68 -7.09 11.43
CA VAL A 177 5.62 -8.29 10.57
C VAL A 177 4.22 -8.90 10.63
N ARG A 178 3.56 -8.98 9.48
CA ARG A 178 2.19 -9.53 9.39
C ARG A 178 2.13 -10.98 9.88
N GLY A 179 1.31 -11.22 10.91
CA GLY A 179 1.12 -12.53 11.54
C GLY A 179 2.07 -12.82 12.71
N ASP A 180 3.09 -11.99 12.94
CA ASP A 180 3.92 -12.01 14.14
C ASP A 180 4.38 -10.60 14.49
N GLU A 181 3.48 -9.84 15.08
CA GLU A 181 3.67 -8.41 15.34
C GLU A 181 4.46 -8.13 16.62
N SER A 182 5.04 -9.18 17.21
CA SER A 182 6.14 -9.06 18.16
C SER A 182 7.44 -8.66 17.44
N GLN A 183 7.54 -8.94 16.14
CA GLN A 183 8.64 -8.57 15.28
C GLN A 183 8.29 -7.37 14.40
N SER A 184 9.31 -6.60 14.04
CA SER A 184 9.20 -5.51 13.07
C SER A 184 10.50 -5.38 12.27
N GLY A 185 10.42 -4.70 11.13
CA GLY A 185 11.56 -4.51 10.26
C GLY A 185 11.29 -3.56 9.11
N VAL A 186 12.11 -3.66 8.07
CA VAL A 186 11.90 -2.93 6.82
C VAL A 186 10.88 -3.70 5.98
N ALA A 187 9.94 -2.99 5.35
CA ALA A 187 8.99 -3.60 4.43
C ALA A 187 9.26 -3.14 2.99
N PHE A 188 9.25 -4.10 2.07
CA PHE A 188 8.98 -3.85 0.66
C PHE A 188 7.49 -4.05 0.42
N VAL A 189 6.81 -3.04 -0.11
CA VAL A 189 5.38 -3.07 -0.42
C VAL A 189 5.19 -2.98 -1.93
N SER A 190 4.33 -3.82 -2.48
CA SER A 190 3.94 -3.81 -3.88
C SER A 190 2.43 -3.86 -4.03
N PHE A 191 1.92 -3.02 -4.93
CA PHE A 191 0.55 -2.96 -5.38
C PHE A 191 0.50 -3.49 -6.80
N ILE A 192 -0.17 -4.62 -7.02
CA ILE A 192 -0.27 -5.29 -8.32
C ILE A 192 -1.73 -5.32 -8.74
N ALA A 193 -2.02 -4.73 -9.89
CA ALA A 193 -3.38 -4.54 -10.37
C ALA A 193 -3.90 -5.73 -11.16
N TRP A 194 -5.13 -6.16 -10.82
CA TRP A 194 -5.83 -7.29 -11.41
C TRP A 194 -7.29 -6.94 -11.74
N PRO A 195 -7.90 -7.57 -12.75
CA PRO A 195 -9.31 -7.36 -13.05
C PRO A 195 -10.25 -8.01 -12.02
N SER A 196 -9.76 -8.99 -11.24
CA SER A 196 -10.48 -9.69 -10.17
C SER A 196 -9.52 -10.51 -9.31
N VAL A 197 -9.96 -10.95 -8.12
CA VAL A 197 -9.20 -11.91 -7.29
C VAL A 197 -8.99 -13.21 -8.06
N GLU A 198 -10.01 -13.68 -8.77
CA GLU A 198 -9.98 -14.93 -9.54
C GLU A 198 -8.93 -14.89 -10.65
N ALA A 199 -8.72 -13.74 -11.28
CA ALA A 199 -7.68 -13.57 -12.31
C ALA A 199 -6.27 -13.72 -11.71
N HIS A 200 -6.01 -13.11 -10.55
CA HIS A 200 -4.75 -13.33 -9.84
C HIS A 200 -4.59 -14.81 -9.45
N LEU A 201 -5.62 -15.43 -8.87
CA LEU A 201 -5.55 -16.84 -8.48
C LEU A 201 -5.28 -17.76 -9.69
N LYS A 202 -5.88 -17.50 -10.85
CA LYS A 202 -5.58 -18.23 -12.10
C LYS A 202 -4.16 -18.01 -12.57
N PHE A 203 -3.64 -16.79 -12.48
CA PHE A 203 -2.24 -16.51 -12.81
C PHE A 203 -1.27 -17.35 -11.97
N ARG A 204 -1.56 -17.55 -10.68
CA ARG A 204 -0.72 -18.38 -9.79
C ARG A 204 -0.62 -19.84 -10.21
N GLU A 205 -1.60 -20.34 -10.97
CA GLU A 205 -1.59 -21.72 -11.48
C GLU A 205 -0.80 -21.87 -12.79
N THR A 206 -0.37 -20.77 -13.40
CA THR A 206 0.40 -20.77 -14.66
C THR A 206 1.84 -21.20 -14.45
N GLU A 207 2.44 -21.76 -15.50
CA GLU A 207 3.88 -22.08 -15.48
C GLU A 207 4.75 -20.83 -15.37
N ALA A 208 4.33 -19.71 -15.97
CA ALA A 208 5.04 -18.43 -15.84
C ALA A 208 5.16 -18.00 -14.38
N PHE A 209 4.10 -18.13 -13.58
CA PHE A 209 4.19 -17.85 -12.14
C PHE A 209 5.06 -18.87 -11.41
N LYS A 210 4.83 -20.17 -11.62
CA LYS A 210 5.56 -21.23 -10.90
C LYS A 210 7.06 -21.17 -11.15
N SER A 211 7.47 -20.85 -12.36
CA SER A 211 8.90 -20.74 -12.72
C SER A 211 9.55 -19.47 -12.18
N THR A 212 8.79 -18.41 -11.86
CA THR A 212 9.35 -17.09 -11.49
C THR A 212 9.12 -16.69 -10.04
N ILE A 213 8.19 -17.32 -9.32
CA ILE A 213 7.87 -16.96 -7.92
C ILE A 213 9.07 -17.06 -6.97
N HIS A 214 10.08 -17.85 -7.32
CA HIS A 214 11.33 -17.96 -6.58
C HIS A 214 12.10 -16.62 -6.51
N HIS A 215 11.94 -15.72 -7.51
CA HIS A 215 12.51 -14.37 -7.45
C HIS A 215 12.00 -13.59 -6.23
N LEU A 216 10.75 -13.80 -5.81
CA LEU A 216 10.15 -13.16 -4.62
C LEU A 216 10.35 -13.96 -3.33
N ARG A 217 10.20 -15.28 -3.37
CA ARG A 217 10.22 -16.13 -2.18
C ARG A 217 11.63 -16.42 -1.65
N GLU A 218 12.63 -16.26 -2.49
CA GLU A 218 14.03 -16.59 -2.17
C GLU A 218 14.91 -15.33 -2.16
N ILE A 219 14.31 -14.16 -1.93
CA ILE A 219 15.09 -12.93 -1.72
C ILE A 219 15.94 -13.13 -0.45
N PRO A 220 17.27 -12.96 -0.51
CA PRO A 220 18.12 -13.06 0.66
C PRO A 220 17.68 -12.11 1.78
N GLY A 221 17.57 -12.65 3.01
CA GLY A 221 17.12 -11.89 4.18
C GLY A 221 15.60 -11.75 4.31
N LEU A 222 14.80 -12.34 3.42
CA LEU A 222 13.34 -12.35 3.57
C LEU A 222 12.92 -13.04 4.87
N VAL A 223 12.27 -12.29 5.75
CA VAL A 223 11.69 -12.80 7.00
C VAL A 223 10.28 -13.33 6.76
N LYS A 224 9.48 -12.58 6.01
CA LYS A 224 8.08 -12.93 5.74
C LYS A 224 7.61 -12.32 4.43
N LEU A 225 6.96 -13.13 3.61
CA LEU A 225 6.17 -12.66 2.46
C LEU A 225 4.68 -12.87 2.77
N SER A 226 3.88 -11.84 2.53
CA SER A 226 2.43 -11.88 2.68
C SER A 226 1.77 -11.17 1.51
N ALA A 227 0.58 -11.62 1.14
CA ALA A 227 -0.24 -11.02 0.11
C ALA A 227 -1.71 -11.06 0.55
N PHE A 228 -2.44 -10.01 0.20
CA PHE A 228 -3.90 -9.90 0.38
C PHE A 228 -4.45 -8.99 -0.71
N HIS A 229 -5.77 -8.88 -0.80
CA HIS A 229 -6.41 -8.04 -1.82
C HIS A 229 -7.17 -6.88 -1.21
N VAL A 230 -7.22 -5.79 -1.97
CA VAL A 230 -8.02 -4.60 -1.71
C VAL A 230 -8.79 -4.19 -2.96
N SER A 231 -9.93 -3.53 -2.76
CA SER A 231 -10.74 -2.90 -3.80
C SER A 231 -11.00 -1.47 -3.36
N CYS A 232 -10.06 -0.58 -3.66
CA CYS A 232 -10.07 0.77 -3.11
C CYS A 232 -11.16 1.66 -3.70
N LYS A 233 -11.64 2.58 -2.87
CA LYS A 233 -12.24 3.85 -3.31
C LYS A 233 -11.24 4.97 -3.05
N SER A 234 -11.12 5.94 -3.95
CA SER A 234 -10.27 7.11 -3.70
C SER A 234 -11.04 8.43 -3.57
N LYS A 235 -10.41 9.38 -2.89
CA LYS A 235 -10.78 10.81 -2.84
C LYS A 235 -9.51 11.64 -3.02
N ALA A 236 -9.55 12.63 -3.90
CA ALA A 236 -8.43 13.55 -4.15
C ALA A 236 -8.61 14.87 -3.40
N ALA A 237 -7.51 15.53 -3.04
CA ALA A 237 -7.55 16.87 -2.46
C ALA A 237 -8.05 17.89 -3.50
N GLU A 238 -8.80 18.90 -3.05
CA GLU A 238 -9.33 19.94 -3.93
C GLU A 238 -8.20 20.76 -4.59
N GLY A 239 -8.39 21.11 -5.87
CA GLY A 239 -7.44 21.96 -6.61
C GLY A 239 -6.21 21.26 -7.19
N GLN A 240 -6.09 19.93 -7.06
CA GLN A 240 -5.03 19.20 -7.77
C GLN A 240 -5.31 19.12 -9.28
N PRO A 241 -4.30 19.35 -10.14
CA PRO A 241 -4.43 19.05 -11.57
C PRO A 241 -4.74 17.56 -11.73
N LYS A 242 -5.71 17.22 -12.59
CA LYS A 242 -5.85 15.83 -13.06
C LYS A 242 -4.49 15.37 -13.59
N PRO A 243 -4.06 14.13 -13.32
CA PRO A 243 -2.86 13.60 -13.94
C PRO A 243 -3.01 13.78 -15.45
N CYS A 244 -2.04 14.43 -16.09
CA CYS A 244 -1.93 14.35 -17.54
C CYS A 244 -1.82 12.86 -17.85
N ALA A 245 -2.75 12.34 -18.65
CA ALA A 245 -2.64 11.00 -19.20
C ALA A 245 -1.37 10.97 -20.05
N ASN A 246 -0.26 10.55 -19.45
CA ASN A 246 0.93 10.26 -20.23
C ASN A 246 0.65 8.95 -20.94
N GLU A 247 0.44 9.06 -22.24
CA GLU A 247 0.52 7.98 -23.20
C GLU A 247 1.81 7.20 -22.96
N TYR A 248 1.73 6.09 -22.24
CA TYR A 248 2.80 5.09 -22.21
C TYR A 248 2.79 4.31 -23.53
N HIS A 249 3.13 5.00 -24.61
CA HIS A 249 3.65 4.36 -25.80
C HIS A 249 5.19 4.35 -25.72
N GLN A 250 5.71 3.11 -25.66
CA GLN A 250 6.98 2.68 -26.23
C GLN A 250 8.17 3.66 -26.13
N HIS A 251 9.07 3.44 -25.18
CA HIS A 251 10.54 3.47 -25.29
C HIS A 251 11.05 3.10 -23.88
N GLY A 252 11.72 1.98 -23.58
CA GLY A 252 12.74 1.30 -24.37
C GLY A 252 14.10 1.94 -24.09
N GLY A 253 14.78 1.56 -23.00
CA GLY A 253 16.22 1.76 -22.85
C GLY A 253 16.71 2.39 -21.53
N GLY A 254 17.29 1.53 -20.69
CA GLY A 254 18.53 1.75 -19.92
C GLY A 254 18.64 2.96 -18.98
N CYS A 255 18.87 2.68 -17.70
CA CYS A 255 19.72 3.53 -16.88
C CYS A 255 20.69 2.67 -16.07
N CYS A 256 21.95 3.06 -16.19
CA CYS A 256 23.12 2.62 -15.43
C CYS A 256 22.97 2.89 -13.93
#